data_AF-A0A7S2JN63-F1
#
_entry.id   AF-A0A7S2JN63-F1
#
_cell.length_a   1.000
_cell.length_b   1.000
_cell.length_c   1.000
_cell.angle_alpha   90.00
_cell.angle_beta   90.00
_cell.angle_gamma   90.00
#
_symmetry.space_group_name_H-M   'P 1'
#
loop_
_entity.id
_entity.type
_entity.pdbx_description
1 polymer ?
#
loop_
_entity_poly.entity_id
_entity_poly.type
_entity_poly.pdbx_seq_one_letter_code
_entity_poly.pdbx_strand_id
1 'polypeptide(L)'
;SRCICRCPRGRWLLGRDDEACGAACERRGWRCTARGLQAHNREVSTLVGLARVVAELGHACRAFDVRFGDGWDVPLLEDVHNDGRCFPSSAGRPAASFSCSTVANASEGVDKRRLCWCEPGDGDEEAAACAA
;
A
#
# COMPACT_ATOMS: atom_id res chain seq x y z
N SER A 1 -16.03 8.36 -32.34
CA SER A 1 -16.20 7.93 -30.94
C SER A 1 -14.88 7.39 -30.41
N ARG A 2 -14.39 7.87 -29.26
CA ARG A 2 -13.17 7.31 -28.62
C ARG A 2 -13.63 6.42 -27.47
N CYS A 3 -13.34 5.12 -27.55
CA CYS A 3 -13.46 4.23 -26.39
C CYS A 3 -12.41 4.64 -25.36
N ILE A 4 -12.87 4.92 -24.14
CA ILE A 4 -11.99 5.19 -23.00
C ILE A 4 -11.87 3.86 -22.26
N CYS A 5 -10.77 3.14 -22.46
CA CYS A 5 -10.48 1.94 -21.68
C CYS A 5 -10.23 2.37 -20.23
N ARG A 6 -11.24 2.21 -19.38
CA ARG A 6 -11.19 2.57 -17.97
C ARG A 6 -11.05 1.28 -17.16
N CYS A 7 -9.89 0.64 -17.25
CA CYS A 7 -9.52 -0.35 -16.25
C CYS A 7 -9.50 0.36 -14.89
N PRO A 8 -10.09 -0.22 -13.83
CA PRO A 8 -9.81 0.26 -12.49
C PRO A 8 -8.32 0.05 -12.26
N ARG A 9 -7.57 1.15 -12.36
CA ARG A 9 -6.19 1.17 -11.89
C ARG A 9 -6.27 1.00 -10.38
N GLY A 10 -5.43 0.14 -9.82
CA GLY A 10 -5.37 -0.04 -8.38
C GLY A 10 -5.15 1.27 -7.62
N ARG A 11 -5.13 1.20 -6.30
CA ARG A 11 -4.91 2.37 -5.44
C ARG A 11 -4.25 1.99 -4.13
N TRP A 12 -3.62 2.97 -3.52
CA TRP A 12 -3.16 2.86 -2.14
C TRP A 12 -4.35 2.88 -1.17
N LEU A 13 -4.27 2.00 -0.19
CA LEU A 13 -5.09 1.98 1.01
C LEU A 13 -4.17 2.03 2.23
N LEU A 14 -4.67 2.59 3.31
CA LEU A 14 -4.08 2.42 4.62
C LEU A 14 -4.79 1.26 5.33
N GLY A 15 -4.03 0.27 5.76
CA GLY A 15 -4.53 -0.79 6.63
C GLY A 15 -5.03 -0.22 7.96
N ARG A 16 -5.90 -0.97 8.63
CA ARG A 16 -6.16 -0.77 10.07
C ARG A 16 -4.93 -1.14 10.88
N ASP A 17 -4.99 -0.88 12.18
CA ASP A 17 -3.94 -1.30 13.12
C ASP A 17 -3.77 -2.82 13.03
N ASP A 18 -2.51 -3.26 12.97
CA ASP A 18 -2.09 -4.67 12.83
C ASP A 18 -2.72 -5.42 11.66
N GLU A 19 -3.10 -4.70 10.61
CA GLU A 19 -3.77 -5.29 9.47
C GLU A 19 -2.82 -5.60 8.32
N ALA A 20 -2.94 -6.81 7.79
CA ALA A 20 -2.23 -7.24 6.60
C ALA A 20 -2.86 -6.65 5.32
N CYS A 21 -2.04 -6.44 4.28
CA CYS A 21 -2.53 -5.85 3.03
C CYS A 21 -3.56 -6.71 2.28
N GLY A 22 -3.52 -8.03 2.42
CA GLY A 22 -4.58 -8.92 1.89
C GLY A 22 -5.94 -8.55 2.48
N ALA A 23 -6.04 -8.53 3.80
CA ALA A 23 -7.26 -8.12 4.50
C ALA A 23 -7.66 -6.66 4.20
N ALA A 24 -6.69 -5.75 4.08
CA ALA A 24 -6.89 -4.36 3.67
C ALA A 24 -7.67 -4.25 2.35
N CYS A 25 -7.22 -4.98 1.33
CA CYS A 25 -7.81 -4.96 0.01
C CYS A 25 -9.13 -5.73 -0.05
N GLU A 26 -9.23 -6.90 0.60
CA GLU A 26 -10.43 -7.76 0.59
C GLU A 26 -11.66 -7.05 1.16
N ARG A 27 -11.51 -6.19 2.17
CA ARG A 27 -12.61 -5.36 2.70
C ARG A 27 -13.22 -4.40 1.67
N ARG A 28 -12.53 -4.16 0.55
CA ARG A 28 -13.00 -3.35 -0.56
C ARG A 28 -13.35 -4.19 -1.79
N GLY A 29 -13.38 -5.52 -1.67
CA GLY A 29 -13.56 -6.46 -2.77
C GLY A 29 -12.36 -6.52 -3.72
N TRP A 30 -11.20 -6.05 -3.27
CA TRP A 30 -9.99 -5.94 -4.09
C TRP A 30 -8.94 -6.93 -3.58
N ARG A 31 -7.85 -7.13 -4.32
CA ARG A 31 -6.75 -8.00 -3.93
C ARG A 31 -5.45 -7.23 -3.71
N CYS A 32 -4.59 -7.82 -2.90
CA CYS A 32 -3.18 -7.45 -2.82
C CYS A 32 -2.36 -8.48 -3.61
N THR A 33 -1.37 -8.01 -4.38
CA THR A 33 -0.37 -8.89 -5.00
C THR A 33 1.02 -8.35 -4.74
N ALA A 34 1.99 -9.25 -4.57
CA ALA A 34 3.39 -8.86 -4.41
C ALA A 34 3.94 -8.10 -5.64
N ARG A 35 3.45 -8.47 -6.84
CA ARG A 35 3.74 -7.78 -8.09
C ARG A 35 3.13 -6.38 -8.14
N GLY A 36 1.90 -6.19 -7.65
CA GLY A 36 1.27 -4.88 -7.54
C GLY A 36 2.04 -3.96 -6.59
N LEU A 37 2.38 -4.46 -5.39
CA LEU A 37 3.24 -3.73 -4.44
C LEU A 37 4.58 -3.34 -5.07
N GLN A 38 5.24 -4.25 -5.79
CA GLN A 38 6.49 -3.96 -6.50
C GLN A 38 6.30 -2.89 -7.59
N ALA A 39 5.28 -3.03 -8.44
CA ALA A 39 5.02 -2.14 -9.57
C ALA A 39 4.80 -0.69 -9.12
N HIS A 40 4.22 -0.51 -7.94
CA HIS A 40 3.93 0.80 -7.35
C HIS A 40 4.96 1.23 -6.31
N ASN A 41 5.98 0.41 -6.01
CA ASN A 41 6.98 0.68 -4.97
C ASN A 41 7.70 2.04 -5.16
N ARG A 42 7.92 2.47 -6.41
CA ARG A 42 8.56 3.77 -6.71
C ARG A 42 7.81 4.97 -6.12
N GLU A 43 6.52 4.83 -5.87
CA GLU A 43 5.68 5.88 -5.29
C GLU A 43 5.92 6.05 -3.79
N VAL A 44 6.39 5.01 -3.11
CA VAL A 44 6.57 4.93 -1.66
C VAL A 44 8.02 4.69 -1.23
N SER A 45 8.94 4.55 -2.20
CA SER A 45 10.36 4.31 -1.95
C SER A 45 11.21 5.57 -1.81
N THR A 46 10.57 6.74 -1.90
CA THR A 46 11.22 8.04 -1.64
C THR A 46 10.47 8.74 -0.52
N LEU A 47 11.16 9.58 0.26
CA LEU A 47 10.53 10.31 1.35
C LEU A 47 9.39 11.21 0.85
N VAL A 48 9.61 11.91 -0.26
CA VAL A 48 8.62 12.77 -0.91
C VAL A 48 7.43 11.97 -1.45
N GLY A 49 7.70 10.85 -2.12
CA GLY A 49 6.66 9.98 -2.65
C GLY A 49 5.79 9.40 -1.53
N LEU A 50 6.43 8.84 -0.50
CA LEU A 50 5.71 8.29 0.65
C LEU A 50 4.86 9.36 1.35
N ALA A 51 5.43 10.54 1.62
CA ALA A 51 4.70 11.66 2.22
C ALA A 51 3.46 12.03 1.40
N ARG A 52 3.60 12.06 0.07
CA ARG A 52 2.49 12.33 -0.84
C ARG A 52 1.40 11.27 -0.74
N VAL A 53 1.74 9.99 -0.81
CA VAL A 53 0.75 8.91 -0.70
C VAL A 53 0.05 8.95 0.67
N VAL A 54 0.80 9.16 1.75
CA VAL A 54 0.24 9.30 3.11
C VAL A 54 -0.70 10.51 3.21
N ALA A 55 -0.36 11.64 2.58
CA ALA A 55 -1.21 12.84 2.52
C ALA A 55 -2.50 12.61 1.73
N GLU A 56 -2.44 11.91 0.60
CA GLU A 56 -3.62 11.51 -0.19
C GLU A 56 -4.57 10.60 0.62
N LEU A 57 -4.06 9.90 1.63
CA LEU A 57 -4.82 9.06 2.57
C LEU A 57 -5.30 9.82 3.82
N GLY A 58 -5.08 11.13 3.92
CA GLY A 58 -5.55 11.98 5.02
C GLY A 58 -4.62 12.01 6.25
N HIS A 59 -3.37 11.57 6.11
CA HIS A 59 -2.39 11.53 7.19
C HIS A 59 -1.14 12.35 6.85
N ALA A 60 -0.18 12.46 7.75
CA ALA A 60 1.07 13.19 7.50
C ALA A 60 2.28 12.42 8.04
N CYS A 61 3.36 12.43 7.26
CA CYS A 61 4.68 12.01 7.74
C CYS A 61 5.39 13.21 8.38
N ARG A 62 5.62 13.18 9.69
CA ARG A 62 6.41 14.18 10.42
C ARG A 62 7.86 13.77 10.62
N ALA A 63 8.12 12.46 10.63
CA ALA A 63 9.45 11.88 10.72
C ALA A 63 9.58 10.69 9.77
N PHE A 64 10.81 10.37 9.39
CA PHE A 64 11.11 9.20 8.55
C PHE A 64 12.15 8.30 9.20
N ASP A 65 11.94 6.99 9.10
CA ASP A 65 12.94 5.99 9.49
C ASP A 65 13.23 5.07 8.31
N VAL A 66 14.40 5.26 7.71
CA VAL A 66 14.83 4.58 6.48
C VAL A 66 15.56 3.25 6.73
N ARG A 67 15.80 2.89 7.99
CA ARG A 67 16.65 1.73 8.35
C ARG A 67 15.99 0.38 8.06
N PHE A 68 14.68 0.37 7.86
CA PHE A 68 13.86 -0.84 7.75
C PHE A 68 13.26 -1.04 6.35
N GLY A 69 13.83 -0.41 5.32
CA GLY A 69 13.26 -0.39 3.96
C GLY A 69 13.06 -1.77 3.31
N ASP A 70 13.77 -2.80 3.76
CA ASP A 70 13.65 -4.18 3.27
C ASP A 70 12.70 -5.05 4.10
N GLY A 71 12.04 -4.47 5.11
CA GLY A 71 11.03 -5.14 5.92
C GLY A 71 9.86 -5.67 5.11
N TRP A 72 9.27 -6.78 5.53
CA TRP A 72 8.10 -7.38 4.86
C TRP A 72 6.83 -6.55 5.08
N ASP A 73 6.83 -5.71 6.10
CA ASP A 73 5.75 -4.85 6.55
C ASP A 73 5.81 -3.42 6.02
N VAL A 74 6.97 -2.93 5.56
CA VAL A 74 7.09 -1.59 4.94
C VAL A 74 6.47 -1.57 3.53
N PRO A 75 5.96 -0.42 3.06
CA PRO A 75 5.88 0.87 3.74
C PRO A 75 4.80 0.92 4.82
N LEU A 76 5.07 1.65 5.90
CA LEU A 76 4.16 1.76 7.05
C LEU A 76 4.17 3.17 7.65
N LEU A 77 3.04 3.51 8.26
CA LEU A 77 2.80 4.71 9.06
C LEU A 77 2.62 4.27 10.51
N GLU A 78 3.44 4.81 11.40
CA GLU A 78 3.27 4.74 12.84
C GLU A 78 2.42 5.94 13.29
N ASP A 79 1.22 5.64 13.80
CA ASP A 79 0.20 6.61 14.21
C ASP A 79 0.13 6.73 15.73
N VAL A 80 1.27 6.97 16.37
CA VAL A 80 1.29 7.33 17.80
C VAL A 80 0.79 8.76 17.93
N HIS A 81 -0.42 8.96 18.46
CA HIS A 81 -0.96 10.27 18.86
C HIS A 81 -0.83 11.41 17.82
N ASN A 82 -0.90 11.10 16.51
CA ASN A 82 -0.66 12.03 15.39
C ASN A 82 0.78 12.52 15.17
N ASP A 83 1.80 11.91 15.80
CA ASP A 83 3.21 12.26 15.61
C ASP A 83 3.83 11.65 14.33
N GLY A 84 3.12 10.72 13.67
CA GLY A 84 3.24 10.40 12.24
C GLY A 84 4.65 10.04 11.76
N ARG A 85 5.23 8.95 12.23
CA ARG A 85 6.51 8.44 11.69
C ARG A 85 6.25 7.52 10.50
N CYS A 86 6.93 7.76 9.39
CA CYS A 86 6.79 6.99 8.16
C CYS A 86 8.05 6.18 7.86
N PHE A 87 7.84 4.98 7.34
CA PHE A 87 8.91 4.04 7.05
C PHE A 87 8.82 3.69 5.57
N PRO A 88 9.68 4.26 4.71
CA PRO A 88 9.66 3.96 3.28
C PRO A 88 10.11 2.53 3.00
N SER A 89 9.66 2.01 1.88
CA SER A 89 10.20 0.79 1.31
C SER A 89 11.49 1.08 0.55
N SER A 90 12.46 0.16 0.55
CA SER A 90 13.67 0.31 -0.24
C SER A 90 13.33 0.33 -1.74
N ALA A 91 14.03 1.18 -2.49
CA ALA A 91 13.94 1.19 -3.94
C ALA A 91 14.46 -0.14 -4.54
N GLY A 92 13.87 -0.59 -5.65
CA GLY A 92 14.38 -1.75 -6.40
C GLY A 92 14.17 -3.12 -5.77
N ARG A 93 13.40 -3.23 -4.67
CA ARG A 93 13.05 -4.52 -4.06
C ARG A 93 12.44 -5.49 -5.08
N PRO A 94 12.83 -6.77 -5.08
CA PRO A 94 12.23 -7.78 -5.95
C PRO A 94 10.81 -8.12 -5.48
N ALA A 95 9.93 -8.50 -6.42
CA ALA A 95 8.54 -8.88 -6.11
C ALA A 95 8.44 -9.91 -4.97
N ALA A 96 9.32 -10.92 -4.93
CA ALA A 96 9.33 -11.96 -3.90
C ALA A 96 9.62 -11.45 -2.47
N SER A 97 10.10 -10.22 -2.31
CA SER A 97 10.33 -9.61 -1.00
C SER A 97 9.11 -8.86 -0.43
N PHE A 98 8.06 -8.67 -1.23
CA PHE A 98 6.84 -7.98 -0.79
C PHE A 98 5.84 -8.98 -0.20
N SER A 99 5.14 -8.55 0.85
CA SER A 99 4.17 -9.39 1.55
C SER A 99 2.78 -8.79 1.58
N CYS A 100 1.79 -9.59 1.19
CA CYS A 100 0.38 -9.26 1.40
C CYS A 100 -0.16 -9.77 2.74
N SER A 101 0.45 -10.79 3.34
CA SER A 101 -0.03 -11.44 4.57
C SER A 101 0.66 -10.92 5.85
N THR A 102 1.79 -10.23 5.73
CA THR A 102 2.48 -9.65 6.89
C THR A 102 1.67 -8.50 7.47
N VAL A 103 1.48 -8.51 8.78
CA VAL A 103 0.88 -7.40 9.53
C VAL A 103 1.93 -6.33 9.83
N ALA A 104 1.53 -5.10 10.16
CA ALA A 104 2.49 -4.13 10.67
C ALA A 104 3.12 -4.69 11.96
N ASN A 105 4.44 -4.55 12.13
CA ASN A 105 5.08 -4.95 13.38
C ASN A 105 4.81 -3.87 14.46
N ALA A 106 3.61 -3.88 15.03
CA ALA A 106 3.30 -3.06 16.19
C ALA A 106 4.00 -3.59 17.44
N SER A 107 4.28 -2.67 18.35
CA SER A 107 4.75 -2.97 19.71
C SER A 107 3.71 -2.43 20.68
N GLU A 108 3.67 -2.93 21.91
CA GLU A 108 2.69 -2.46 22.90
C GLU A 108 2.71 -0.92 23.02
N GLY A 109 1.55 -0.30 22.79
CA GLY A 109 1.39 1.16 22.81
C GLY A 109 1.81 1.91 21.54
N VAL A 110 2.12 1.21 20.44
CA VAL A 110 2.53 1.80 19.16
C VAL A 110 1.67 1.27 18.02
N ASP A 111 0.70 2.06 17.57
CA ASP A 111 -0.16 1.72 16.45
C ASP A 111 0.59 1.92 15.12
N LYS A 112 0.78 0.84 14.36
CA LYS A 112 1.36 0.89 13.02
C LYS A 112 0.38 0.36 11.99
N ARG A 113 0.34 1.05 10.85
CA ARG A 113 -0.56 0.75 9.73
C ARG A 113 0.22 0.65 8.43
N ARG A 114 -0.01 -0.43 7.68
CA ARG A 114 0.66 -0.66 6.39
C ARG A 114 0.01 0.16 5.28
N LEU A 115 0.82 0.71 4.38
CA LEU A 115 0.32 1.22 3.12
C LEU A 115 0.28 0.07 2.11
N CYS A 116 -0.91 -0.17 1.56
CA CYS A 116 -1.23 -1.34 0.77
C CYS A 116 -1.66 -0.93 -0.64
N TRP A 117 -1.00 -1.46 -1.67
CA TRP A 117 -1.50 -1.35 -3.02
C TRP A 117 -2.57 -2.42 -3.25
N CYS A 118 -3.76 -1.97 -3.60
CA CYS A 118 -4.90 -2.82 -3.89
C CYS A 118 -5.33 -2.66 -5.34
N GLU A 119 -5.71 -3.75 -5.98
CA GLU A 119 -6.18 -3.78 -7.36
C GLU A 119 -7.42 -4.68 -7.48
N PRO A 120 -8.26 -4.51 -8.53
CA PRO A 120 -9.42 -5.39 -8.76
C PRO A 120 -9.03 -6.86 -8.77
N GLY A 121 -9.96 -7.74 -8.39
CA GLY A 121 -9.79 -9.19 -8.52
C GLY A 121 -9.89 -9.65 -9.99
N ASP A 122 -9.43 -10.86 -10.30
CA ASP A 122 -9.51 -11.40 -11.68
C ASP A 122 -10.97 -11.69 -12.08
N GLY A 123 -11.89 -11.73 -11.10
CA GLY A 123 -13.33 -11.86 -11.31
C GLY A 123 -14.07 -10.56 -11.62
N ASP A 124 -13.38 -9.40 -11.60
CA ASP A 124 -13.96 -8.10 -11.97
C ASP A 124 -13.70 -7.74 -13.45
N GLU A 125 -12.95 -8.58 -14.17
CA GLU A 125 -12.71 -8.43 -15.61
C GLU A 125 -13.97 -8.78 -16.45
N GLU A 126 -14.91 -9.54 -15.86
CA GLU A 126 -16.20 -9.91 -16.48
C GLU A 126 -17.21 -8.74 -16.53
N ALA A 127 -16.92 -7.59 -15.90
CA ALA A 127 -17.68 -6.34 -16.12
C ALA A 127 -17.02 -5.42 -17.16
N ALA A 128 -15.83 -5.78 -17.68
CA ALA A 128 -15.08 -5.00 -18.67
C ALA A 128 -15.25 -5.51 -20.11
N ALA A 129 -16.26 -6.36 -20.36
CA ALA A 129 -16.76 -6.67 -21.68
C ALA A 129 -17.50 -5.45 -22.28
N CYS A 130 -16.77 -4.44 -22.74
CA CYS A 130 -17.26 -3.63 -23.86
C CYS A 130 -16.93 -4.40 -25.14
N ALA A 131 -17.91 -5.19 -25.55
CA ALA A 131 -17.96 -5.96 -26.79
C ALA A 131 -17.80 -5.09 -28.05
N ALA A 132 -17.19 -5.71 -29.07
CA ALA A 132 -17.24 -5.49 -30.53
C ALA A 132 -17.05 -4.07 -31.08
#